data_AF-G5ADW4-F1
#
_entry.id   AF-G5ADW4-F1
#
_cell.length_a   1.000
_cell.length_b   1.000
_cell.length_c   1.000
_cell.angle_alpha   90.00
_cell.angle_beta   90.00
_cell.angle_gamma   90.00
#
_symmetry.space_group_name_H-M   'P 1'
#
loop_
_entity.id
_entity.type
_entity.pdbx_description
1 polymer ?
#
loop_
_entity_poly.entity_id
_entity_poly.type
_entity_poly.pdbx_seq_one_letter_code
_entity_poly.pdbx_strand_id
1 'polypeptide(L)' 'DEEDRQLVRLAVVYEHAGSRIDWVSVEKDMRPSTWSATKLQQRIKTLKRRYGNNVLSFPPRYFRPP' A
#
# COMPACT_ATOMS: atom_id res chain seq x y z
N ASP A 1 -8.77 6.79 5.11
CA ASP A 1 -7.47 6.65 5.82
C ASP A 1 -7.12 5.22 6.18
N GLU A 2 -7.99 4.42 6.80
CA GLU A 2 -7.67 3.03 7.19
C GLU A 2 -7.22 2.15 6.01
N GLU A 3 -7.91 2.25 4.88
CA GLU A 3 -7.59 1.48 3.66
C GLU A 3 -6.22 1.85 3.09
N ASP A 4 -5.90 3.16 3.08
CA ASP A 4 -4.57 3.62 2.66
C ASP A 4 -3.48 3.16 3.65
N ARG A 5 -3.79 3.09 4.96
CA ARG A 5 -2.87 2.50 5.95
C ARG A 5 -2.60 1.03 5.68
N GLN A 6 -3.66 0.24 5.46
CA GLN A 6 -3.54 -1.18 5.16
C GLN A 6 -2.76 -1.42 3.86
N LEU A 7 -3.06 -0.67 2.81
CA LEU A 7 -2.32 -0.70 1.55
C LEU A 7 -0.83 -0.40 1.73
N VAL A 8 -0.49 0.65 2.49
CA VAL A 8 0.91 1.02 2.73
C VAL A 8 1.63 -0.06 3.53
N ARG A 9 1.00 -0.66 4.54
CA ARG A 9 1.59 -1.76 5.31
C ARG A 9 1.87 -2.98 4.44
N LEU A 10 0.92 -3.39 3.61
CA LEU A 10 1.11 -4.50 2.69
C LEU A 10 2.28 -4.22 1.73
N ALA A 11 2.31 -3.03 1.13
CA ALA A 11 3.39 -2.63 0.24
C ALA A 11 4.77 -2.58 0.93
N VAL A 12 4.81 -2.16 2.20
CA VAL A 12 6.04 -2.16 3.00
C VAL A 12 6.60 -3.57 3.21
N VAL A 13 5.75 -4.59 3.34
CA VAL A 13 6.22 -5.99 3.41
C VAL A 13 6.95 -6.38 2.12
N TYR A 14 6.39 -6.05 0.96
CA TYR A 14 7.04 -6.34 -0.34
C TYR A 14 8.34 -5.55 -0.53
N GLU A 15 8.38 -4.28 -0.12
CA GLU A 15 9.59 -3.46 -0.26
C GLU A 15 10.68 -3.88 0.73
N HIS A 16 10.33 -4.33 1.94
CA HIS A 16 11.27 -4.98 2.85
C HIS A 16 11.82 -6.29 2.27
N ALA A 17 10.99 -7.06 1.57
CA ALA A 17 11.40 -8.26 0.86
C ALA A 17 12.17 -7.98 -0.45
N GLY A 18 12.38 -6.70 -0.81
CA GLY A 18 13.01 -6.31 -2.08
C GLY A 18 12.27 -6.80 -3.32
N SER A 19 10.99 -7.14 -3.17
CA SER A 19 10.18 -7.81 -4.18
C SER A 19 9.14 -6.88 -4.77
N ARG A 20 8.72 -7.17 -6.00
CA ARG A 20 7.61 -6.45 -6.63
C ARG A 20 6.32 -6.74 -5.87
N ILE A 21 5.51 -5.70 -5.67
CA ILE A 21 4.20 -5.82 -5.03
C ILE A 21 3.29 -6.69 -5.91
N ASP A 22 2.83 -7.80 -5.36
CA ASP A 22 1.81 -8.64 -6.00
C ASP A 22 0.41 -8.09 -5.70
N TRP A 23 -0.11 -7.31 -6.65
CA TRP A 23 -1.40 -6.65 -6.54
C TRP A 23 -2.58 -7.62 -6.38
N VAL A 24 -2.49 -8.84 -6.90
CA VAL A 24 -3.55 -9.84 -6.78
C VAL A 24 -3.61 -10.36 -5.34
N SER A 25 -2.45 -10.55 -4.71
CA SER A 25 -2.38 -10.90 -3.29
C SER A 25 -2.83 -9.74 -2.40
N VAL A 26 -2.37 -8.51 -2.67
CA VAL A 26 -2.82 -7.31 -1.93
C VAL A 26 -4.34 -7.10 -2.06
N GLU A 27 -4.92 -7.35 -3.23
CA GLU A 27 -6.38 -7.29 -3.44
C GLU A 27 -7.13 -8.29 -2.55
N LYS A 28 -6.61 -9.52 -2.41
CA LYS A 28 -7.20 -10.55 -1.54
C LYS A 28 -7.08 -10.22 -0.06
N ASP A 29 -5.97 -9.62 0.35
CA ASP A 29 -5.72 -9.17 1.73
C ASP A 29 -6.54 -7.93 2.09
N MET A 30 -6.84 -7.08 1.12
CA MET A 30 -7.77 -5.97 1.27
C MET A 30 -9.21 -6.45 1.08
N ARG A 31 -10.20 -5.61 1.42
CA ARG A 31 -11.61 -5.96 1.18
C ARG A 31 -11.87 -6.09 -0.33
N PRO A 32 -12.10 -7.31 -0.86
CA PRO A 32 -12.10 -7.57 -2.30
C PRO A 32 -13.29 -6.91 -3.02
N SER A 33 -14.36 -6.54 -2.29
CA SER A 33 -15.54 -5.89 -2.86
C SER A 33 -15.37 -4.39 -3.14
N THR A 34 -14.33 -3.73 -2.61
CA THR A 34 -14.16 -2.27 -2.69
C THR A 34 -12.93 -1.84 -3.48
N TRP A 35 -11.89 -2.68 -3.54
CA TRP A 35 -10.62 -2.36 -4.16
C TRP A 35 -10.19 -3.45 -5.14
N SER A 36 -9.99 -3.06 -6.40
CA SER A 36 -9.34 -3.91 -7.40
C SER A 36 -7.83 -3.62 -7.44
N ALA A 37 -7.02 -4.60 -7.84
CA ALA A 37 -5.58 -4.50 -8.03
C ALA A 37 -5.15 -3.22 -8.75
N THR A 38 -5.81 -2.86 -9.85
CA THR A 38 -5.53 -1.63 -10.62
C THR A 38 -5.74 -0.36 -9.79
N LYS A 39 -6.80 -0.33 -8.98
CA LYS A 39 -7.14 0.82 -8.13
C LYS A 39 -6.12 0.96 -7.00
N LEU A 40 -5.68 -0.15 -6.42
CA LEU A 40 -4.62 -0.19 -5.41
C LEU A 40 -3.28 0.28 -5.97
N GLN A 41 -2.94 -0.16 -7.18
CA GLN A 41 -1.74 0.27 -7.88
C GLN A 41 -1.74 1.77 -8.16
N GLN A 42 -2.86 2.31 -8.67
CA GLN A 42 -2.99 3.76 -8.89
C GLN A 42 -2.93 4.53 -7.57
N ARG A 43 -3.54 4.00 -6.51
CA ARG A 43 -3.54 4.62 -5.19
C ARG A 43 -2.13 4.72 -4.63
N ILE A 44 -1.35 3.63 -4.66
CA ILE A 44 0.02 3.67 -4.15
C ILE A 44 0.90 4.60 -4.98
N LYS A 45 0.72 4.63 -6.30
CA LYS A 45 1.47 5.52 -7.19
C LYS A 45 1.21 6.99 -6.85
N THR A 46 -0.04 7.31 -6.52
CA THR A 46 -0.43 8.65 -6.07
C THR A 46 0.21 8.99 -4.72
N LEU A 47 0.23 8.04 -3.78
CA LEU A 47 0.88 8.24 -2.48
C LEU A 47 2.40 8.39 -2.63
N LYS A 48 3.05 7.58 -3.48
CA LYS A 48 4.49 7.68 -3.79
C LYS A 48 4.85 9.04 -4.39
N ARG A 49 3.99 9.59 -5.26
CA ARG A 49 4.19 10.96 -5.78
C ARG A 49 4.07 12.03 -4.69
N ARG A 50 3.22 11.81 -3.69
CA ARG A 50 2.94 12.79 -2.64
C ARG A 50 3.97 12.78 -1.49
N TYR A 51 4.43 11.60 -1.09
CA TYR A 51 5.26 11.42 0.10
C TYR A 51 6.68 10.91 -0.21
N GLY A 52 6.98 10.62 -1.48
CA GLY A 52 8.28 10.08 -1.91
C GLY A 52 8.16 8.68 -2.48
N ASN A 53 9.08 8.31 -3.37
CA ASN A 53 9.01 7.05 -4.10
C ASN A 53 9.09 5.78 -3.22
N ASN A 54 9.66 5.93 -2.02
CA ASN A 54 9.80 4.87 -1.06
C ASN A 54 8.62 4.85 -0.09
N VAL A 55 7.89 3.73 -0.03
CA VAL A 55 6.79 3.55 0.93
C VAL A 55 7.26 3.59 2.37
N LEU A 56 8.51 3.19 2.66
CA LEU A 56 9.09 3.25 3.99
C LEU A 56 9.30 4.70 4.48
N SER A 57 9.39 5.65 3.55
CA SER A 57 9.53 7.08 3.86
C SER A 57 8.18 7.77 4.09
N PHE A 58 7.08 7.02 4.08
CA PHE A 58 5.76 7.60 4.29
C PHE A 58 5.59 8.13 5.72
N PRO A 59 4.64 9.07 5.93
CA PRO A 59 4.38 9.59 7.26
C PRO A 59 4.07 8.50 8.30
N PRO A 60 4.52 8.63 9.56
CA PRO A 60 4.35 7.61 10.62
C PRO A 60 2.90 7.17 10.86
N ARG A 61 1.93 8.04 10.54
CA ARG A 61 0.49 7.73 10.64
C ARG A 61 0.05 6.53 9.80
N TYR A 62 0.82 6.15 8.77
CA TYR A 62 0.53 4.96 7.97
C TYR A 62 0.96 3.65 8.65
N PHE A 63 1.90 3.75 9.61
CA PHE A 63 2.48 2.62 10.34
C PHE A 63 1.90 2.44 11.73
N ARG A 64 1.27 3.48 12.30
CA ARG A 64 0.67 3.40 13.63
C ARG A 64 -0.59 2.51 13.60
N PRO A 65 -0.74 1.54 14.54
CA PRO A 65 -1.99 0.79 14.71
C PRO A 65 -3.16 1.72 15.08
N PRO A 66 -4.41 1.35 14.73
CA PRO A 66 -5.60 2.08 15.15
C PRO A 66 -5.75 2.11 16.68
#